data_AF-A0A7K3YDG8-F1
#
_entry.id   AF-A0A7K3YDG8-F1
#
_cell.length_a   1.000
_cell.length_b   1.000
_cell.length_c   1.000
_cell.angle_alpha   90.00
_cell.angle_beta   90.00
_cell.angle_gamma   90.00
#
_symmetry.space_group_name_H-M   'P 1'
#
loop_
_entity.id
_entity.type
_entity.pdbx_description
1 polymer ?
#
loop_
_entity_poly.entity_id
_entity_poly.type
_entity_poly.pdbx_seq_one_letter_code
_entity_poly.pdbx_strand_id
1 'polypeptide(L)'
;TQFQRAWDRGLLTVAEGYDADTILTEFLEKGTALVWTGSADIHYHQPAGDYRVLANAIDKNNNWAVPLNNTFRYMPVVGFEIDFDTVNYGSVNINSHKWIAGNTVFSQGDGKPTIRNLGNTFLQVTINQDDMGLGESTNGWNVRWDARMGNDNQFTKVYWPGESVTLPNPLPLCNTEELDFSIEVFKGETGEKSGNMTIGATMYPLDLA
;
A
#
# COMPACT_ATOMS: atom_id res chain seq x y z
N THR A 1 26.07 27.25 1.03
CA THR A 1 25.28 27.09 -0.22
C THR A 1 24.54 25.74 -0.22
N GLN A 2 23.70 25.41 -1.21
CA GLN A 2 23.12 24.04 -1.31
C GLN A 2 24.21 22.98 -1.42
N PHE A 3 25.27 23.26 -2.20
CA PHE A 3 26.45 22.42 -2.33
C PHE A 3 27.12 22.11 -0.98
N GLN A 4 27.44 23.15 -0.19
CA GLN A 4 28.04 22.96 1.15
C GLN A 4 27.17 22.09 2.06
N ARG A 5 25.85 22.30 2.06
CA ARG A 5 24.93 21.50 2.89
C ARG A 5 24.87 20.03 2.46
N ALA A 6 25.03 19.75 1.16
CA ALA A 6 25.10 18.38 0.66
C ALA A 6 26.45 17.73 1.02
N TRP A 7 27.55 18.49 0.90
CA TRP A 7 28.89 18.08 1.31
C TRP A 7 28.96 17.73 2.80
N ASP A 8 28.53 18.63 3.68
CA ASP A 8 28.58 18.46 5.14
C ASP A 8 27.75 17.25 5.63
N ARG A 9 26.75 16.83 4.84
CA ARG A 9 25.88 15.69 5.14
C ARG A 9 26.36 14.38 4.49
N GLY A 10 27.47 14.40 3.76
CA GLY A 10 27.97 13.23 3.02
C GLY A 10 27.05 12.79 1.88
N LEU A 11 26.23 13.71 1.36
CA LEU A 11 25.25 13.42 0.29
C LEU A 11 25.78 13.78 -1.11
N LEU A 12 27.01 14.30 -1.21
CA LEU A 12 27.58 14.70 -2.48
C LEU A 12 28.16 13.49 -3.22
N THR A 13 27.76 13.33 -4.49
CA THR A 13 28.47 12.48 -5.44
C THR A 13 29.32 13.37 -6.34
N VAL A 14 30.59 13.03 -6.53
CA VAL A 14 31.56 13.79 -7.33
C VAL A 14 32.05 12.91 -8.47
N ALA A 15 32.24 13.51 -9.64
CA ALA A 15 32.78 12.80 -10.81
C ALA A 15 34.24 12.39 -10.58
N GLU A 16 34.67 11.32 -11.24
CA GLU A 16 36.06 10.84 -11.15
C GLU A 16 37.05 11.95 -11.53
N GLY A 17 38.14 12.08 -10.76
CA GLY A 17 39.17 13.10 -10.97
C GLY A 17 38.84 14.49 -10.40
N TYR A 18 37.68 14.67 -9.78
CA TYR A 18 37.30 15.90 -9.10
C TYR A 18 37.21 15.70 -7.58
N ASP A 19 37.46 16.78 -6.84
CA ASP A 19 37.33 16.85 -5.40
C ASP A 19 36.36 17.96 -4.98
N ALA A 20 35.67 17.70 -3.86
CA ALA A 20 34.76 18.61 -3.18
C ALA A 20 35.24 20.03 -2.92
N ASP A 21 36.38 20.06 -2.25
CA ASP A 21 37.03 21.27 -1.76
C ASP A 21 37.53 22.09 -2.95
N THR A 22 38.05 21.41 -3.97
CA THR A 22 38.43 22.06 -5.23
C THR A 22 37.22 22.65 -5.95
N ILE A 23 36.10 21.90 -6.08
CA ILE A 23 34.86 22.42 -6.68
C ILE A 23 34.36 23.67 -5.95
N LEU A 24 34.38 23.64 -4.61
CA LEU A 24 33.95 24.76 -3.80
C LEU A 24 34.88 25.98 -3.94
N THR A 25 36.15 25.82 -3.58
CA THR A 25 37.10 26.92 -3.39
C THR A 25 37.64 27.48 -4.71
N GLU A 26 37.80 26.64 -5.73
CA GLU A 26 38.40 27.06 -6.99
C GLU A 26 37.37 27.45 -8.05
N PHE A 27 36.15 26.92 -7.99
CA PHE A 27 35.14 27.18 -9.03
C PHE A 27 33.93 27.95 -8.53
N LEU A 28 33.28 27.51 -7.45
CA LEU A 28 32.06 28.14 -6.95
C LEU A 28 32.34 29.48 -6.25
N GLU A 29 33.33 29.54 -5.35
CA GLU A 29 33.67 30.75 -4.61
C GLU A 29 34.31 31.84 -5.50
N LYS A 30 35.06 31.43 -6.52
CA LYS A 30 35.63 32.36 -7.52
C LYS A 30 34.62 32.82 -8.58
N GLY A 31 33.40 32.29 -8.57
CA GLY A 31 32.33 32.67 -9.49
C GLY A 31 32.51 32.20 -10.93
N THR A 32 33.37 31.21 -11.17
CA THR A 32 33.60 30.63 -12.50
C THR A 32 32.69 29.44 -12.78
N ALA A 33 31.95 28.96 -11.78
CA ALA A 33 30.91 27.95 -11.90
C ALA A 33 29.65 28.36 -11.12
N LEU A 34 28.50 27.76 -11.48
CA LEU A 34 27.23 27.96 -10.81
C LEU A 34 26.61 26.60 -10.46
N VAL A 35 25.84 26.55 -9.37
CA VAL A 35 25.08 25.36 -8.99
C VAL A 35 23.72 25.40 -9.69
N TRP A 36 23.43 24.37 -10.48
CA TRP A 36 22.08 24.12 -10.99
C TRP A 36 21.34 23.17 -10.05
N THR A 37 20.06 23.44 -9.81
CA THR A 37 19.23 22.68 -8.88
C THR A 37 17.97 22.21 -9.59
N GLY A 38 17.72 20.91 -9.53
CA GLY A 38 16.46 20.30 -9.96
C GLY A 38 15.79 19.58 -8.78
N SER A 39 14.46 19.50 -8.83
CA SER A 39 13.66 18.71 -7.90
C SER A 39 12.72 17.82 -8.67
N ALA A 40 12.48 16.62 -8.17
CA ALA A 40 11.47 15.71 -8.67
C ALA A 40 10.75 15.09 -7.47
N ASP A 41 9.43 14.98 -7.58
CA ASP A 41 8.62 14.32 -6.56
C ASP A 41 8.54 12.83 -6.84
N ILE A 42 8.74 12.02 -5.81
CA ILE A 42 8.48 10.59 -5.86
C ILE A 42 7.08 10.35 -5.28
N HIS A 43 6.14 9.92 -6.12
CA HIS A 43 4.76 9.70 -5.71
C HIS A 43 4.61 8.29 -5.11
N TYR A 44 3.68 8.07 -4.17
CA TYR A 44 3.39 6.71 -3.66
C TYR A 44 2.86 5.77 -4.75
N HIS A 45 2.44 6.33 -5.89
CA HIS A 45 2.08 5.58 -7.09
C HIS A 45 3.28 4.92 -7.78
N GLN A 46 4.49 5.36 -7.46
CA GLN A 46 5.71 4.75 -7.95
C GLN A 46 6.13 3.63 -7.00
N PRO A 47 6.51 2.45 -7.51
CA PRO A 47 6.80 1.29 -6.68
C PRO A 47 8.06 1.47 -5.85
N ALA A 48 8.09 0.85 -4.67
CA ALA A 48 9.32 0.67 -3.91
C ALA A 48 10.39 -0.02 -4.75
N GLY A 49 11.66 0.34 -4.55
CA GLY A 49 12.76 -0.21 -5.31
C GLY A 49 13.97 0.70 -5.38
N ASP A 50 14.96 0.29 -6.17
CA ASP A 50 16.18 1.06 -6.36
C ASP A 50 16.02 2.03 -7.53
N TYR A 51 16.23 3.32 -7.27
CA TYR A 51 16.11 4.41 -8.23
C TYR A 51 17.50 4.93 -8.59
N ARG A 52 17.62 5.41 -9.83
CA ARG A 52 18.84 6.04 -10.34
C ARG A 52 18.54 7.46 -10.81
N VAL A 53 19.23 8.42 -10.22
CA VAL A 53 19.27 9.81 -10.68
C VAL A 53 20.46 9.98 -11.60
N LEU A 54 20.22 10.58 -12.78
CA LEU A 54 21.26 10.94 -13.74
C LEU A 54 21.31 12.46 -13.87
N ALA A 55 22.45 13.05 -13.54
CA ALA A 55 22.73 14.45 -13.83
C ALA A 55 23.58 14.52 -15.10
N ASN A 56 23.15 15.31 -16.07
CA ASN A 56 23.87 15.49 -17.33
C ASN A 56 23.97 16.98 -17.67
N ALA A 57 25.01 17.34 -18.41
CA ALA A 57 25.29 18.70 -18.86
C ALA A 57 25.58 18.72 -20.36
N ILE A 58 25.21 19.81 -21.01
CA ILE A 58 25.47 20.04 -22.44
C ILE A 58 26.28 21.32 -22.56
N ASP A 59 27.37 21.30 -23.33
CA ASP A 59 28.18 22.48 -23.59
C ASP A 59 27.56 23.38 -24.68
N LYS A 60 28.19 24.53 -24.94
CA LYS A 60 27.73 25.49 -25.97
C LYS A 60 27.80 24.96 -27.41
N ASN A 61 28.55 23.90 -27.64
CA ASN A 61 28.71 23.23 -28.93
C ASN A 61 27.81 21.99 -29.05
N ASN A 62 26.87 21.81 -28.11
CA ASN A 62 25.94 20.68 -28.06
C ASN A 62 26.62 19.32 -27.81
N ASN A 63 27.80 19.32 -27.20
CA ASN A 63 28.44 18.09 -26.72
C ASN A 63 27.90 17.72 -25.35
N TRP A 64 27.55 16.45 -25.17
CA TRP A 64 27.08 15.91 -23.91
C TRP A 64 28.24 15.55 -23.00
N ALA A 65 28.13 15.91 -21.72
CA ALA A 65 29.02 15.40 -20.69
C ALA A 65 28.76 13.91 -20.43
N VAL A 66 29.73 13.24 -19.81
CA VAL A 66 29.49 11.92 -19.21
C VAL A 66 28.51 12.12 -18.04
N PRO A 67 27.38 11.40 -18.00
CA PRO A 67 26.41 11.54 -16.92
C PRO A 67 27.01 11.16 -15.57
N LEU A 68 26.64 11.91 -14.53
CA LEU A 68 26.91 11.55 -13.14
C LEU A 68 25.70 10.81 -12.57
N ASN A 69 25.95 9.68 -11.92
CA ASN A 69 24.91 8.76 -11.47
C ASN A 69 24.88 8.75 -9.94
N ASN A 70 23.70 8.81 -9.36
CA ASN A 70 23.49 8.50 -7.95
C ASN A 70 22.31 7.53 -7.82
N THR A 71 22.40 6.58 -6.89
CA THR A 71 21.34 5.60 -6.64
C THR A 71 20.85 5.71 -5.21
N PHE A 72 19.55 5.55 -5.01
CA PHE A 72 18.92 5.46 -3.70
C PHE A 72 17.82 4.40 -3.71
N ARG A 73 17.49 3.86 -2.53
CA ARG A 73 16.40 2.91 -2.38
C ARG A 73 15.15 3.61 -1.86
N TYR A 74 14.07 3.53 -2.62
CA TYR A 74 12.73 3.91 -2.16
C TYR A 74 12.15 2.76 -1.33
N MET A 75 12.06 2.96 -0.03
CA MET A 75 11.70 1.91 0.92
C MET A 75 10.24 1.45 0.76
N PRO A 76 9.94 0.15 0.90
CA PRO A 76 8.58 -0.36 0.83
C PRO A 76 7.76 0.08 2.03
N VAL A 77 6.55 0.54 1.76
CA VAL A 77 5.55 0.98 2.72
C VAL A 77 4.21 0.40 2.29
N VAL A 78 3.65 -0.44 3.16
CA VAL A 78 2.28 -0.95 3.02
C VAL A 78 1.36 0.05 3.71
N GLY A 79 0.35 0.52 2.99
CA GLY A 79 -0.64 1.44 3.53
C GLY A 79 -1.94 1.31 2.75
N PHE A 80 -3.05 1.41 3.47
CA PHE A 80 -4.38 1.37 2.87
C PHE A 80 -5.32 2.33 3.59
N GLU A 81 -6.45 2.57 2.97
CA GLU A 81 -7.57 3.29 3.54
C GLU A 81 -8.86 2.55 3.19
N ILE A 82 -9.85 2.63 4.07
CA ILE A 82 -11.20 2.08 3.88
C ILE A 82 -12.22 3.20 4.04
N ASP A 83 -13.38 3.06 3.40
CA ASP A 83 -14.47 4.05 3.45
C ASP A 83 -15.66 3.63 4.33
N PHE A 84 -15.50 2.55 5.10
CA PHE A 84 -16.54 1.99 5.96
C PHE A 84 -16.01 1.77 7.38
N ASP A 85 -16.87 2.04 8.37
CA ASP A 85 -16.59 1.75 9.78
C ASP A 85 -17.33 0.49 10.27
N THR A 86 -18.35 0.06 9.54
CA THR A 86 -19.20 -1.10 9.89
C THR A 86 -19.69 -1.83 8.65
N VAL A 87 -19.96 -3.13 8.78
CA VAL A 87 -20.63 -3.96 7.77
C VAL A 87 -21.96 -4.45 8.34
N ASN A 88 -23.07 -4.04 7.74
CA ASN A 88 -24.40 -4.46 8.16
C ASN A 88 -24.90 -5.64 7.32
N TYR A 89 -24.92 -6.84 7.90
CA TYR A 89 -25.41 -8.05 7.24
C TYR A 89 -26.94 -8.11 7.10
N GLY A 90 -27.67 -7.23 7.79
CA GLY A 90 -29.13 -7.22 7.84
C GLY A 90 -29.71 -8.48 8.47
N SER A 91 -30.91 -8.87 8.02
CA SER A 91 -31.52 -10.13 8.45
C SER A 91 -30.81 -11.33 7.82
N VAL A 92 -30.30 -12.22 8.68
CA VAL A 92 -29.61 -13.45 8.28
C VAL A 92 -30.50 -14.65 8.58
N ASN A 93 -30.56 -15.61 7.65
CA ASN A 93 -31.25 -16.88 7.84
C ASN A 93 -30.25 -17.94 8.31
N ILE A 94 -30.70 -18.84 9.17
CA ILE A 94 -29.88 -19.97 9.62
C ILE A 94 -29.54 -20.88 8.42
N ASN A 95 -28.29 -21.36 8.35
CA ASN A 95 -27.73 -22.21 7.29
C ASN A 95 -27.86 -21.61 5.89
N SER A 96 -27.74 -20.29 5.78
CA SER A 96 -27.72 -19.58 4.50
C SER A 96 -26.63 -18.53 4.51
N HIS A 97 -25.77 -18.56 3.49
CA HIS A 97 -24.84 -17.46 3.24
C HIS A 97 -25.61 -16.18 2.93
N LYS A 98 -25.16 -15.09 3.55
CA LYS A 98 -25.62 -13.73 3.27
C LYS A 98 -24.42 -12.90 2.87
N TRP A 99 -24.39 -12.46 1.61
CA TRP A 99 -23.34 -11.59 1.08
C TRP A 99 -23.73 -10.12 1.19
N ILE A 100 -22.76 -9.30 1.56
CA ILE A 100 -22.79 -7.85 1.47
C ILE A 100 -21.72 -7.46 0.48
N ALA A 101 -22.18 -6.95 -0.67
CA ALA A 101 -21.30 -6.54 -1.76
C ALA A 101 -20.78 -5.12 -1.52
N GLY A 102 -19.47 -4.95 -1.72
CA GLY A 102 -18.80 -3.67 -1.84
C GLY A 102 -19.05 -2.99 -3.18
N ASN A 103 -18.22 -1.99 -3.50
CA ASN A 103 -18.12 -1.41 -4.83
C ASN A 103 -16.71 -0.84 -5.04
N THR A 104 -16.45 -0.24 -6.20
CA THR A 104 -15.16 0.38 -6.54
C THR A 104 -15.13 1.90 -6.32
N VAL A 105 -16.19 2.47 -5.72
CA VAL A 105 -16.38 3.90 -5.51
C VAL A 105 -16.07 4.24 -4.05
N PHE A 106 -14.90 4.84 -3.82
CA PHE A 106 -14.47 5.23 -2.48
C PHE A 106 -15.31 6.39 -1.93
N SER A 107 -16.35 6.10 -1.13
CA SER A 107 -17.33 7.07 -0.66
C SER A 107 -17.86 6.72 0.73
N GLN A 108 -17.41 7.47 1.74
CA GLN A 108 -17.78 7.20 3.12
C GLN A 108 -19.31 7.23 3.33
N GLY A 109 -19.83 6.15 3.92
CA GLY A 109 -21.23 6.06 4.34
C GLY A 109 -22.24 5.61 3.27
N ASP A 110 -21.80 5.16 2.09
CA ASP A 110 -22.68 4.58 1.08
C ASP A 110 -23.11 3.12 1.39
N GLY A 111 -22.50 2.52 2.43
CA GLY A 111 -22.75 1.15 2.86
C GLY A 111 -22.14 0.09 1.94
N LYS A 112 -21.16 0.46 1.12
CA LYS A 112 -20.46 -0.40 0.16
C LYS A 112 -18.98 -0.43 0.50
N PRO A 113 -18.51 -1.50 1.19
CA PRO A 113 -17.13 -1.55 1.61
C PRO A 113 -16.13 -1.47 0.44
N THR A 114 -15.27 -0.46 0.50
CA THR A 114 -14.20 -0.23 -0.48
C THR A 114 -12.87 -0.08 0.23
N ILE A 115 -11.79 -0.53 -0.42
CA ILE A 115 -10.41 -0.33 0.04
C ILE A 115 -9.59 0.39 -1.03
N ARG A 116 -8.67 1.25 -0.59
CA ARG A 116 -7.71 1.97 -1.44
C ARG A 116 -6.29 1.68 -1.02
N ASN A 117 -5.40 1.41 -1.97
CA ASN A 117 -3.96 1.30 -1.71
C ASN A 117 -3.30 2.69 -1.67
N LEU A 118 -2.70 3.03 -0.53
CA LEU A 118 -1.92 4.26 -0.31
C LEU A 118 -0.40 3.97 -0.14
N GLY A 119 -0.01 2.70 -0.15
CA GLY A 119 1.38 2.27 -0.12
C GLY A 119 2.05 2.36 -1.48
N ASN A 120 3.38 2.16 -1.47
CA ASN A 120 4.20 2.03 -2.67
C ASN A 120 4.52 0.57 -2.99
N THR A 121 3.69 -0.37 -2.52
CA THR A 121 3.79 -1.80 -2.82
C THR A 121 2.42 -2.33 -3.22
N PHE A 122 2.41 -3.43 -3.98
CA PHE A 122 1.22 -4.27 -4.07
C PHE A 122 0.90 -4.79 -2.66
N LEU A 123 -0.36 -4.72 -2.24
CA LEU A 123 -0.77 -5.18 -0.90
C LEU A 123 -1.77 -6.32 -0.98
N GLN A 124 -1.81 -7.14 0.05
CA GLN A 124 -2.90 -8.08 0.31
C GLN A 124 -3.64 -7.68 1.56
N VAL A 125 -4.96 -7.82 1.53
CA VAL A 125 -5.82 -7.49 2.66
C VAL A 125 -5.86 -8.67 3.63
N THR A 126 -5.71 -8.38 4.92
CA THR A 126 -5.90 -9.35 6.00
C THR A 126 -7.18 -9.04 6.74
N ILE A 127 -7.94 -10.08 7.08
CA ILE A 127 -9.25 -9.94 7.72
C ILE A 127 -9.30 -10.87 8.93
N ASN A 128 -9.85 -10.35 10.02
CA ASN A 128 -10.20 -11.10 11.21
C ASN A 128 -11.57 -10.62 11.72
N GLN A 129 -12.43 -11.54 12.12
CA GLN A 129 -13.73 -11.23 12.71
C GLN A 129 -13.95 -12.06 13.97
N ASP A 130 -14.59 -11.49 14.99
CA ASP A 130 -15.06 -12.26 16.14
C ASP A 130 -16.31 -13.09 15.83
N ASP A 131 -16.93 -13.66 16.84
CA ASP A 131 -18.11 -14.52 16.73
C ASP A 131 -19.44 -13.74 16.86
N MET A 132 -19.40 -12.42 17.02
CA MET A 132 -20.56 -11.56 17.33
C MET A 132 -21.40 -12.05 18.54
N GLY A 133 -20.79 -12.78 19.47
CA GLY A 133 -21.47 -13.39 20.62
C GLY A 133 -22.41 -14.55 20.26
N LEU A 134 -22.19 -15.22 19.12
CA LEU A 134 -22.92 -16.44 18.73
C LEU A 134 -22.32 -17.72 19.35
N GLY A 135 -21.05 -17.68 19.77
CA GLY A 135 -20.36 -18.74 20.48
C GLY A 135 -20.21 -20.04 19.69
N GLU A 136 -19.88 -21.10 20.44
CA GLU A 136 -19.73 -22.46 19.93
C GLU A 136 -20.85 -23.37 20.43
N SER A 137 -21.12 -24.44 19.67
CA SER A 137 -21.91 -25.59 20.10
C SER A 137 -21.03 -26.85 20.13
N THR A 138 -21.61 -28.01 20.43
CA THR A 138 -20.88 -29.28 20.45
C THR A 138 -20.17 -29.62 19.12
N ASN A 139 -20.62 -29.01 18.02
CA ASN A 139 -20.07 -29.23 16.67
C ASN A 139 -19.14 -28.08 16.19
N GLY A 140 -18.72 -27.18 17.09
CA GLY A 140 -17.85 -26.04 16.80
C GLY A 140 -18.61 -24.71 16.71
N TRP A 141 -17.98 -23.73 16.06
CA TRP A 141 -18.51 -22.37 15.90
C TRP A 141 -19.91 -22.34 15.29
N ASN A 142 -20.77 -21.48 15.84
CA ASN A 142 -22.12 -21.28 15.35
C ASN A 142 -22.21 -20.28 14.17
N VAL A 143 -21.08 -19.71 13.76
CA VAL A 143 -20.96 -18.75 12.67
C VAL A 143 -19.68 -19.00 11.87
N ARG A 144 -19.73 -18.70 10.58
CA ARG A 144 -18.59 -18.72 9.66
C ARG A 144 -18.62 -17.48 8.79
N TRP A 145 -17.43 -17.06 8.37
CA TRP A 145 -17.22 -15.90 7.54
C TRP A 145 -16.68 -16.29 6.16
N ASP A 146 -17.04 -15.49 5.17
CA ASP A 146 -16.38 -15.48 3.88
C ASP A 146 -16.00 -14.04 3.52
N ALA A 147 -14.88 -13.86 2.85
CA ALA A 147 -14.51 -12.56 2.32
C ALA A 147 -13.76 -12.69 0.99
N ARG A 148 -13.88 -11.68 0.14
CA ARG A 148 -13.08 -11.53 -1.08
C ARG A 148 -12.86 -10.06 -1.41
N MET A 149 -11.84 -9.80 -2.21
CA MET A 149 -11.57 -8.49 -2.79
C MET A 149 -11.79 -8.61 -4.30
N GLY A 150 -12.64 -7.76 -4.87
CA GLY A 150 -13.16 -7.95 -6.22
C GLY A 150 -14.27 -9.00 -6.30
N ASN A 151 -14.69 -9.31 -7.52
CA ASN A 151 -15.88 -10.13 -7.81
C ASN A 151 -15.60 -11.60 -8.14
N ASP A 152 -14.33 -12.03 -8.13
CA ASP A 152 -13.97 -13.39 -8.51
C ASP A 152 -14.05 -14.36 -7.32
N ASN A 153 -14.95 -15.34 -7.42
CA ASN A 153 -15.16 -16.37 -6.40
C ASN A 153 -13.91 -17.21 -6.11
N GLN A 154 -12.95 -17.30 -7.03
CA GLN A 154 -11.70 -18.04 -6.78
C GLN A 154 -10.86 -17.40 -5.67
N PHE A 155 -11.07 -16.11 -5.39
CA PHE A 155 -10.36 -15.37 -4.35
C PHE A 155 -11.10 -15.35 -3.01
N THR A 156 -12.27 -15.99 -2.92
CA THR A 156 -13.00 -16.13 -1.66
C THR A 156 -12.20 -16.92 -0.65
N LYS A 157 -12.08 -16.36 0.56
CA LYS A 157 -11.55 -17.03 1.74
C LYS A 157 -12.67 -17.29 2.72
N VAL A 158 -12.78 -18.54 3.13
CA VAL A 158 -13.65 -19.00 4.21
C VAL A 158 -12.82 -19.11 5.48
N TYR A 159 -13.35 -18.63 6.60
CA TYR A 159 -12.63 -18.62 7.87
C TYR A 159 -13.55 -18.63 9.09
N TRP A 160 -12.98 -18.99 10.23
CA TRP A 160 -13.69 -19.08 11.50
C TRP A 160 -13.47 -17.83 12.38
N PRO A 161 -14.33 -17.61 13.39
CA PRO A 161 -14.12 -16.55 14.38
C PRO A 161 -12.71 -16.57 14.98
N GLY A 162 -12.09 -15.40 15.06
CA GLY A 162 -10.73 -15.20 15.58
C GLY A 162 -9.60 -15.65 14.65
N GLU A 163 -9.90 -16.25 13.49
CA GLU A 163 -8.90 -16.61 12.48
C GLU A 163 -8.56 -15.40 11.61
N SER A 164 -7.27 -15.08 11.49
CA SER A 164 -6.80 -14.07 10.55
C SER A 164 -6.47 -14.71 9.21
N VAL A 165 -7.17 -14.29 8.15
CA VAL A 165 -6.91 -14.74 6.78
C VAL A 165 -6.39 -13.62 5.90
N THR A 166 -5.60 -13.99 4.89
CA THR A 166 -5.11 -13.06 3.86
C THR A 166 -5.82 -13.34 2.54
N LEU A 167 -6.42 -12.31 1.94
CA LEU A 167 -7.04 -12.40 0.63
C LEU A 167 -5.97 -12.59 -0.45
N PRO A 168 -6.17 -13.53 -1.39
CA PRO A 168 -5.10 -14.03 -2.25
C PRO A 168 -4.72 -13.06 -3.37
N ASN A 169 -5.65 -12.21 -3.83
CA ASN A 169 -5.38 -11.28 -4.91
C ASN A 169 -4.66 -10.02 -4.39
N PRO A 170 -3.68 -9.51 -5.15
CA PRO A 170 -3.04 -8.24 -4.82
C PRO A 170 -3.95 -7.05 -5.16
N LEU A 171 -3.92 -6.02 -4.33
CA LEU A 171 -4.40 -4.68 -4.68
C LEU A 171 -3.21 -3.89 -5.25
N PRO A 172 -3.23 -3.54 -6.55
CA PRO A 172 -2.17 -2.75 -7.15
C PRO A 172 -2.01 -1.38 -6.50
N LEU A 173 -0.87 -0.76 -6.75
CA LEU A 173 -0.65 0.63 -6.33
C LEU A 173 -1.73 1.52 -6.96
N CYS A 174 -2.09 2.60 -6.25
CA CYS A 174 -2.99 3.63 -6.76
C CYS A 174 -4.44 3.20 -6.99
N ASN A 175 -4.77 1.93 -6.78
CA ASN A 175 -6.06 1.38 -7.12
C ASN A 175 -6.97 1.33 -5.90
N THR A 176 -8.27 1.39 -6.20
CA THR A 176 -9.36 1.06 -5.31
C THR A 176 -9.97 -0.27 -5.74
N GLU A 177 -10.49 -1.02 -4.79
CA GLU A 177 -11.20 -2.28 -5.07
C GLU A 177 -12.31 -2.51 -4.05
N GLU A 178 -13.31 -3.28 -4.47
CA GLU A 178 -14.43 -3.68 -3.61
C GLU A 178 -14.01 -4.75 -2.59
N LEU A 179 -14.59 -4.68 -1.39
CA LEU A 179 -14.52 -5.75 -0.39
C LEU A 179 -15.91 -6.34 -0.19
N ASP A 180 -16.04 -7.62 -0.53
CA ASP A 180 -17.27 -8.37 -0.29
C ASP A 180 -17.11 -9.22 0.96
N PHE A 181 -18.12 -9.19 1.83
CA PHE A 181 -18.15 -9.97 3.06
C PHE A 181 -19.38 -10.86 3.11
N SER A 182 -19.25 -12.04 3.69
CA SER A 182 -20.34 -12.97 3.93
C SER A 182 -20.36 -13.47 5.35
N ILE A 183 -21.58 -13.73 5.82
CA ILE A 183 -21.86 -14.43 7.06
C ILE A 183 -22.72 -15.66 6.77
N GLU A 184 -22.42 -16.76 7.43
CA GLU A 184 -23.30 -17.92 7.56
C GLU A 184 -23.47 -18.25 9.04
N VAL A 185 -24.71 -18.25 9.52
CA VAL A 185 -25.05 -18.60 10.91
C VAL A 185 -25.64 -20.00 10.93
N PHE A 186 -25.01 -20.93 11.64
CA PHE A 186 -25.49 -22.31 11.79
C PHE A 186 -26.48 -22.44 12.95
N LYS A 187 -26.31 -21.62 13.99
CA LYS A 187 -27.17 -21.62 15.17
C LYS A 187 -27.14 -20.24 15.84
N GLY A 188 -28.26 -19.82 16.39
CA GLY A 188 -28.32 -18.57 17.13
C GLY A 188 -29.74 -18.29 17.62
N GLU A 189 -29.85 -17.33 18.53
CA GLU A 189 -31.13 -16.78 18.96
C GLU A 189 -31.50 -15.57 18.11
N THR A 190 -32.80 -15.28 18.04
CA THR A 190 -33.29 -14.04 17.43
C THR A 190 -32.80 -12.84 18.21
N GLY A 191 -32.44 -11.78 17.50
CA GLY A 191 -32.05 -10.50 18.09
C GLY A 191 -30.93 -9.84 17.32
N GLU A 192 -30.63 -8.60 17.67
CA GLU A 192 -29.47 -7.90 17.12
C GLU A 192 -28.18 -8.51 17.68
N LYS A 193 -27.22 -8.72 16.78
CA LYS A 193 -25.87 -9.19 17.08
C LYS A 193 -24.89 -8.17 16.51
N SER A 194 -23.83 -7.91 17.26
CA SER A 194 -22.73 -7.05 16.84
C SER A 194 -21.41 -7.66 17.29
N GLY A 195 -20.34 -7.29 16.60
CA GLY A 195 -19.00 -7.77 16.87
C GLY A 195 -17.97 -6.92 16.13
N ASN A 196 -16.72 -7.29 16.26
CA ASN A 196 -15.59 -6.56 15.72
C ASN A 196 -15.00 -7.26 14.49
N MET A 197 -14.63 -6.44 13.52
CA MET A 197 -13.83 -6.83 12.36
C MET A 197 -12.54 -6.02 12.37
N THR A 198 -11.41 -6.69 12.20
CA THR A 198 -10.11 -6.05 12.00
C THR A 198 -9.69 -6.23 10.55
N ILE A 199 -9.47 -5.11 9.87
CA ILE A 199 -8.86 -5.07 8.54
C ILE A 199 -7.40 -4.68 8.71
N GLY A 200 -6.51 -5.40 8.05
CA GLY A 200 -5.09 -5.10 7.96
C GLY A 200 -4.58 -5.29 6.53
N ALA A 201 -3.29 -5.05 6.34
CA ALA A 201 -2.65 -5.30 5.06
C ALA A 201 -1.22 -5.81 5.24
N THR A 202 -0.78 -6.62 4.28
CA THR A 202 0.59 -7.10 4.17
C THR A 202 1.11 -6.81 2.77
N MET A 203 2.44 -6.79 2.61
CA MET A 203 3.05 -6.65 1.30
C MET A 203 2.80 -7.92 0.49
N TYR A 204 2.33 -7.79 -0.74
CA TYR A 204 2.24 -8.93 -1.65
C TYR A 204 3.66 -9.39 -2.01
N PRO A 205 4.02 -10.66 -1.79
CA PRO A 205 5.34 -11.17 -2.14
C PRO A 205 5.49 -11.21 -3.66
N LEU A 206 6.31 -10.32 -4.20
CA LEU A 206 6.64 -10.25 -5.63
C LEU A 206 7.51 -11.44 -6.10
N ASP A 207 7.97 -12.29 -5.17
CA ASP A 207 8.89 -13.41 -5.41
C ASP A 207 8.22 -14.61 -6.12
N LEU A 208 6.98 -14.47 -6.60
CA LEU A 208 6.18 -15.51 -7.26
C LEU A 208 5.64 -15.12 -8.65
N ALA A 209 6.19 -14.08 -9.28
CA ALA A 209 5.86 -13.69 -10.66
C ALA A 209 6.92 -14.16 -11.68
#